data_AF-A0A7U3YJ50-F1
#
_entry.id   AF-A0A7U3YJ50-F1
#
_cell.length_a   1.000
_cell.length_b   1.000
_cell.length_c   1.000
_cell.angle_alpha   90.00
_cell.angle_beta   90.00
_cell.angle_gamma   90.00
#
_symmetry.space_group_name_H-M   'P 1'
#
loop_
_entity.id
_entity.type
_entity.pdbx_description
1 polymer ?
#
loop_
_entity_poly.entity_id
_entity_poly.type
_entity_poly.pdbx_seq_one_letter_code
_entity_poly.pdbx_strand_id
1 'polypeptide(L)'
;MKGMCIGLLAMVVLSGCGPVKNAVNPYEENFRCRAKDSEGQCVDTPTAYRQARVPDPATETTSAVQDEAQGERYRAISDLLAAPETPLLNPPKILRVLLLPYRGEANELFMSRYAYLEIEPAEWVLTEVREH
;
A
#
# COMPACT_ATOMS: atom_id res chain seq x y z
N MET A 1 60.08 -24.34 -0.25
CA MET A 1 59.22 -24.40 0.95
C MET A 1 58.61 -23.05 1.36
N LYS A 2 59.32 -21.91 1.27
CA LYS A 2 58.77 -20.59 1.67
C LYS A 2 57.61 -20.07 0.79
N GLY A 3 57.60 -20.37 -0.52
CA GLY A 3 56.52 -19.95 -1.43
C GLY A 3 55.19 -20.70 -1.26
N MET A 4 55.25 -21.97 -0.81
CA MET A 4 54.05 -22.79 -0.56
C MET A 4 53.25 -22.24 0.63
N CYS A 5 53.92 -21.73 1.66
CA CYS A 5 53.25 -21.17 2.84
C CYS A 5 52.57 -19.82 2.56
N ILE A 6 53.14 -18.99 1.67
CA ILE A 6 52.54 -17.69 1.30
C ILE A 6 51.29 -17.89 0.45
N GLY A 7 51.28 -18.87 -0.48
CA GLY A 7 50.09 -19.22 -1.25
C GLY A 7 48.94 -19.75 -0.39
N LEU A 8 49.26 -20.53 0.65
CA LEU A 8 48.27 -21.10 1.56
C LEU A 8 47.63 -20.03 2.46
N LEU A 9 48.40 -19.02 2.90
CA LEU A 9 47.90 -17.91 3.69
C LEU A 9 47.02 -16.96 2.87
N ALA A 10 47.34 -16.75 1.59
CA ALA A 10 46.53 -15.93 0.69
C ALA A 10 45.17 -16.57 0.39
N MET A 11 45.10 -17.91 0.29
CA MET A 11 43.85 -18.64 0.06
C MET A 11 42.84 -18.49 1.22
N VAL A 12 43.34 -18.40 2.46
CA VAL A 12 42.51 -18.22 3.67
C VAL A 12 41.88 -16.82 3.75
N VAL A 13 42.51 -15.81 3.15
CA VAL A 13 41.99 -14.43 3.14
C VAL A 13 40.95 -14.22 2.02
N LEU A 14 41.00 -15.02 0.95
CA LEU A 14 40.01 -14.98 -0.12
C LEU A 14 38.74 -15.80 0.18
N SER A 15 38.75 -16.73 1.14
CA SER A 15 37.53 -17.32 1.68
C SER A 15 36.86 -16.33 2.65
N GLY A 16 36.18 -15.35 2.05
CA GLY A 16 35.54 -14.21 2.70
C GLY A 16 34.55 -14.55 3.82
N CYS A 17 34.11 -13.48 4.48
CA CYS A 17 33.34 -13.39 5.73
C CYS A 17 31.95 -14.07 5.77
N GLY A 18 31.69 -15.11 4.98
CA GLY A 18 30.46 -15.93 5.06
C GLY A 18 30.15 -16.49 6.46
N PRO A 19 31.12 -17.06 7.21
CA PRO A 19 30.83 -17.66 8.52
C PRO A 19 30.62 -16.63 9.65
N VAL A 20 30.89 -15.34 9.43
CA VAL A 20 30.70 -14.28 10.45
C VAL A 20 29.24 -13.83 10.54
N LYS A 21 28.42 -14.14 9.53
CA LYS A 21 27.03 -13.73 9.44
C LYS A 21 26.17 -14.25 10.59
N ASN A 22 26.35 -15.52 10.96
CA ASN A 22 25.64 -16.19 12.05
C ASN A 22 26.15 -15.79 13.44
N ALA A 23 27.34 -15.17 13.52
CA ALA A 23 27.92 -14.69 14.78
C ALA A 23 27.51 -13.24 15.10
N VAL A 24 27.27 -12.41 14.08
CA VAL A 24 26.92 -10.99 14.24
C VAL A 24 25.41 -10.75 14.17
N ASN A 25 24.66 -11.56 13.42
CA ASN A 25 23.21 -11.44 13.33
C ASN A 25 22.53 -12.75 13.77
N PRO A 26 21.99 -12.83 15.01
CA PRO A 26 21.36 -14.03 15.56
C PRO A 26 19.97 -14.33 14.97
N TYR A 27 19.65 -13.73 13.82
CA TYR A 27 18.37 -13.80 13.13
C TYR A 27 18.57 -14.52 11.78
N GLU A 28 18.01 -15.73 11.65
CA GLU A 28 17.99 -16.56 10.43
C GLU A 28 17.36 -15.81 9.24
N GLU A 29 18.06 -15.67 8.12
CA GLU A 29 17.63 -14.82 6.99
C GLU A 29 16.39 -15.33 6.25
N ASN A 30 15.94 -16.51 6.66
CA ASN A 30 14.80 -17.27 6.21
C ASN A 30 13.46 -16.59 6.59
N PHE A 31 13.46 -15.44 7.27
CA PHE A 31 12.24 -14.72 7.65
C PHE A 31 11.32 -14.35 6.49
N ARG A 32 11.83 -14.29 5.26
CA ARG A 32 11.02 -13.89 4.10
C ARG A 32 10.15 -15.01 3.55
N CYS A 33 10.40 -16.26 3.88
CA CYS A 33 9.62 -17.35 3.34
C CYS A 33 9.46 -18.49 4.34
N ARG A 34 8.22 -18.69 4.79
CA ARG A 34 7.83 -19.77 5.71
C ARG A 34 7.24 -20.99 4.99
N ALA A 35 7.45 -21.09 3.68
CA ALA A 35 6.86 -22.18 2.91
C ALA A 35 7.52 -23.50 3.32
N LYS A 36 6.70 -24.45 3.77
CA LYS A 36 7.13 -25.83 3.93
C LYS A 36 7.34 -26.43 2.54
N ASP A 37 8.27 -27.36 2.47
CA ASP A 37 8.84 -28.01 1.30
C ASP A 37 7.81 -28.64 0.34
N SER A 38 6.54 -28.73 0.75
CA SER A 38 5.45 -29.34 -0.01
C SER A 38 4.36 -28.39 -0.53
N GLU A 39 4.29 -27.12 -0.13
CA GLU A 39 3.13 -26.25 -0.48
C GLU A 39 3.47 -24.77 -0.81
N GLY A 40 4.73 -24.43 -1.03
CA GLY A 40 5.05 -23.09 -1.54
C GLY A 40 6.52 -22.93 -1.93
N GLN A 41 6.76 -22.14 -2.99
CA GLN A 41 8.10 -21.78 -3.42
C GLN A 41 8.48 -20.39 -2.89
N CYS A 42 9.71 -20.27 -2.42
CA CYS A 42 10.27 -19.01 -1.94
C CYS A 42 10.85 -18.21 -3.12
N VAL A 43 9.97 -17.57 -3.88
CA VAL A 43 10.33 -16.73 -5.04
C VAL A 43 10.06 -15.25 -4.76
N ASP A 44 10.72 -14.34 -5.49
CA ASP A 44 10.47 -12.91 -5.38
C ASP A 44 9.07 -12.53 -5.89
N THR A 45 8.51 -11.40 -5.42
CA THR A 45 7.14 -10.98 -5.75
C THR A 45 6.87 -10.89 -7.26
N PRO A 46 7.75 -10.27 -8.09
CA PRO A 46 7.60 -10.30 -9.54
C PRO A 46 7.59 -11.71 -10.16
N THR A 47 8.44 -12.62 -9.67
CA THR A 47 8.48 -14.01 -10.15
C THR A 47 7.26 -14.80 -9.71
N ALA A 48 6.82 -14.68 -8.45
CA ALA A 48 5.57 -15.26 -7.95
C ALA A 48 4.36 -14.82 -8.79
N TYR A 49 4.29 -13.53 -9.11
CA TYR A 49 3.21 -12.95 -9.91
C TYR A 49 3.19 -13.50 -11.34
N ARG A 50 4.35 -13.69 -11.96
CA ARG A 50 4.45 -14.28 -13.32
C ARG A 50 4.05 -15.74 -13.33
N GLN A 51 4.46 -16.51 -12.31
CA GLN A 51 4.09 -17.93 -12.18
C GLN A 51 2.59 -18.10 -11.93
N ALA A 52 1.97 -17.25 -11.09
CA ALA A 52 0.54 -17.29 -10.84
C ALA A 52 -0.32 -16.87 -12.05
N ARG A 53 0.25 -16.17 -13.03
CA ARG A 53 -0.44 -15.75 -14.27
C ARG A 53 -0.52 -16.83 -15.34
N VAL A 54 0.31 -17.87 -15.26
CA VAL A 54 0.37 -18.92 -16.28
C VAL A 54 -0.18 -20.20 -15.66
N PRO A 55 -1.34 -20.72 -16.09
CA PRO A 55 -1.84 -21.99 -15.60
C PRO A 55 -0.89 -23.12 -16.00
N ASP A 56 -0.63 -24.06 -15.08
CA ASP A 56 0.16 -25.25 -15.36
C ASP A 56 -0.53 -26.10 -16.45
N PRO A 57 0.19 -26.56 -17.49
CA PRO A 57 -0.40 -27.32 -18.59
C PRO A 57 -0.95 -28.70 -18.19
N ALA A 58 -0.75 -29.11 -16.93
CA ALA A 58 -1.17 -30.40 -16.40
C ALA A 58 -2.60 -30.42 -15.84
N THR A 59 -3.31 -29.28 -15.78
CA THR A 59 -4.63 -29.25 -15.11
C THR A 59 -5.69 -28.45 -15.86
N GLU A 60 -5.67 -28.32 -17.19
CA GLU A 60 -6.72 -27.52 -17.84
C GLU A 60 -7.27 -28.14 -19.14
N THR A 61 -8.52 -28.60 -19.07
CA THR A 61 -9.38 -28.80 -20.25
C THR A 61 -10.54 -27.79 -20.27
N THR A 62 -10.56 -26.74 -19.42
CA THR A 62 -11.75 -25.88 -19.30
C THR A 62 -11.55 -24.37 -19.02
N SER A 63 -10.35 -23.79 -19.13
CA SER A 63 -10.14 -22.42 -18.59
C SER A 63 -9.43 -21.40 -19.49
N ALA A 64 -8.96 -21.76 -20.69
CA ALA A 64 -8.40 -20.75 -21.62
C ALA A 64 -9.36 -19.57 -21.92
N VAL A 65 -10.67 -19.86 -21.97
CA VAL A 65 -11.73 -18.83 -22.14
C VAL A 65 -11.99 -18.06 -20.83
N GLN A 66 -11.79 -18.70 -19.67
CA GLN A 66 -12.00 -18.07 -18.36
C GLN A 66 -10.84 -17.12 -18.00
N ASP A 67 -9.62 -17.47 -18.40
CA ASP A 67 -8.42 -16.66 -18.18
C ASP A 67 -8.40 -15.41 -19.05
N GLU A 68 -8.81 -15.50 -20.32
CA GLU A 68 -9.00 -14.32 -21.18
C GLU A 68 -10.11 -13.42 -20.63
N ALA A 69 -11.24 -13.99 -20.20
CA ALA A 69 -12.34 -13.23 -19.62
C ALA A 69 -11.94 -12.54 -18.29
N GLN A 70 -11.11 -13.18 -17.47
CA GLN A 70 -10.55 -12.54 -16.28
C GLN A 70 -9.53 -11.45 -16.64
N GLY A 71 -8.66 -11.69 -17.61
CA GLY A 71 -7.67 -10.72 -18.10
C GLY A 71 -8.30 -9.40 -18.57
N GLU A 72 -9.38 -9.47 -19.35
CA GLU A 72 -10.11 -8.29 -19.82
C GLU A 72 -10.81 -7.53 -18.68
N ARG A 73 -11.37 -8.25 -17.69
CA ARG A 73 -11.94 -7.64 -16.48
C ARG A 73 -10.89 -6.88 -15.68
N TYR A 74 -9.72 -7.48 -15.45
CA TYR A 74 -8.63 -6.83 -14.73
C TYR A 74 -8.09 -5.61 -15.49
N ARG A 75 -8.09 -5.66 -16.83
CA ARG A 75 -7.68 -4.55 -17.67
C ARG A 75 -8.63 -3.36 -17.55
N ALA A 76 -9.94 -3.61 -17.65
CA ALA A 76 -10.96 -2.57 -17.49
C ALA A 76 -10.90 -1.89 -16.12
N ILE A 77 -10.69 -2.65 -15.04
CA ILE A 77 -10.52 -2.10 -13.69
C ILE A 77 -9.22 -1.28 -13.58
N SER A 78 -8.13 -1.76 -14.19
CA SER A 78 -6.84 -1.04 -14.17
C SER A 78 -6.92 0.29 -14.93
N ASP A 79 -7.66 0.33 -16.04
CA ASP A 79 -7.88 1.55 -16.81
C ASP A 79 -8.73 2.57 -16.04
N LEU A 80 -9.74 2.11 -15.28
CA LEU A 80 -10.54 2.95 -14.38
C LEU A 80 -9.72 3.49 -13.21
N LEU A 81 -8.79 2.69 -12.65
CA LEU A 81 -7.88 3.14 -11.59
C LEU A 81 -6.79 4.09 -12.11
N ALA A 82 -6.41 3.96 -13.38
CA ALA A 82 -5.46 4.84 -14.04
C ALA A 82 -6.08 6.18 -14.46
N ALA A 83 -7.41 6.27 -14.56
CA ALA A 83 -8.13 7.53 -14.71
C ALA A 83 -8.20 8.22 -13.33
N PRO A 84 -7.43 9.28 -13.07
CA PRO A 84 -7.51 9.97 -11.80
C PRO A 84 -8.79 10.82 -11.83
N GLU A 85 -9.92 10.28 -11.38
CA GLU A 85 -10.96 11.14 -10.83
C GLU A 85 -10.38 11.74 -9.55
N THR A 86 -9.77 12.91 -9.70
CA THR A 86 -9.25 13.66 -8.56
C THR A 86 -10.41 13.94 -7.63
N PRO A 87 -10.39 13.44 -6.37
CA PRO A 87 -11.48 13.70 -5.45
C PRO A 87 -11.60 15.21 -5.28
N LEU A 88 -12.78 15.73 -5.55
CA LEU A 88 -13.06 17.14 -5.36
C LEU A 88 -13.40 17.33 -3.88
N LEU A 89 -12.71 18.26 -3.22
CA LEU A 89 -13.09 18.71 -1.90
C LEU A 89 -14.32 19.62 -2.05
N ASN A 90 -15.47 19.15 -1.60
CA ASN A 90 -16.66 19.97 -1.51
C ASN A 90 -16.53 20.88 -0.27
N PRO A 91 -16.52 22.22 -0.44
CA PRO A 91 -16.36 23.12 0.70
C PRO A 91 -17.58 23.05 1.64
N PRO A 92 -17.38 23.29 2.94
CA PRO A 92 -18.47 23.24 3.90
C PRO A 92 -19.46 24.40 3.66
N LYS A 93 -20.74 24.13 3.92
CA LYS A 93 -21.74 25.21 3.93
C LYS A 93 -21.81 25.82 5.32
N ILE A 94 -21.43 27.09 5.40
CA ILE A 94 -21.44 27.87 6.64
C ILE A 94 -22.65 28.81 6.65
N LEU A 95 -23.44 28.76 7.72
CA LEU A 95 -24.46 29.75 8.01
C LEU A 95 -23.88 30.85 8.89
N ARG A 96 -24.05 32.11 8.45
CA ARG A 96 -23.66 33.30 9.21
C ARG A 96 -24.88 33.93 9.87
N VAL A 97 -24.94 33.86 11.19
CA VAL A 97 -26.01 34.46 11.99
C VAL A 97 -25.55 35.82 12.52
N LEU A 98 -26.29 36.89 12.21
CA LEU A 98 -26.08 38.21 12.80
C LEU A 98 -26.80 38.27 14.15
N LEU A 99 -26.04 38.34 15.23
CA LEU A 99 -26.57 38.69 16.53
C LEU A 99 -26.58 40.21 16.63
N LEU A 100 -27.77 40.79 16.75
CA LEU A 100 -27.94 42.21 17.01
C LEU A 100 -27.61 42.53 18.47
N PRO A 101 -27.32 43.79 18.81
CA PRO A 101 -27.03 44.17 20.18
C PRO A 101 -28.18 43.82 21.13
N TYR A 102 -27.86 43.19 22.26
CA TYR A 102 -28.84 42.81 23.27
C TYR A 102 -28.26 42.94 24.68
N ARG A 103 -29.14 42.99 25.67
CA ARG A 103 -28.79 43.01 27.08
C ARG A 103 -28.79 41.59 27.63
N GLY A 104 -27.70 41.17 28.26
CA GLY A 104 -27.59 39.89 28.94
C GLY A 104 -28.21 39.89 30.34
N GLU A 105 -28.20 38.73 31.00
CA GLU A 105 -28.85 38.54 32.30
C GLU A 105 -28.19 39.36 33.42
N ALA A 106 -26.88 39.59 33.33
CA ALA A 106 -26.13 40.41 34.29
C ALA A 106 -26.11 41.90 33.94
N ASN A 107 -27.08 42.39 33.15
CA ASN A 107 -27.10 43.74 32.57
C ASN A 107 -25.89 44.06 31.68
N GLU A 108 -25.20 43.05 31.15
CA GLU A 108 -24.13 43.28 30.20
C GLU A 108 -24.67 43.68 28.82
N LEU A 109 -23.95 44.54 28.10
CA LEU A 109 -24.26 44.90 26.72
C LEU A 109 -23.46 43.99 25.80
N PHE A 110 -24.15 43.10 25.09
CA PHE A 110 -23.56 42.39 23.98
C PHE A 110 -23.68 43.24 22.72
N MET A 111 -22.55 43.58 22.11
CA MET A 111 -22.51 44.25 20.81
C MET A 111 -22.83 43.29 19.67
N SER A 112 -23.09 43.85 18.49
CA SER A 112 -23.36 43.07 17.28
C SER A 112 -22.17 42.17 16.93
N ARG A 113 -22.43 40.89 16.66
CA ARG A 113 -21.41 39.93 16.24
C ARG A 113 -21.98 38.89 15.29
N TYR A 114 -21.11 38.26 14.52
CA TYR A 114 -21.46 37.12 13.69
C TYR A 114 -21.12 35.82 14.40
N ALA A 115 -22.05 34.87 14.42
CA ALA A 115 -21.77 33.47 14.72
C ALA A 115 -21.76 32.67 13.41
N TYR A 116 -20.77 31.79 13.25
CA TYR A 116 -20.62 30.93 12.09
C TYR A 116 -20.95 29.51 12.52
N LEU A 117 -21.91 28.89 11.84
CA LEU A 117 -22.33 27.52 12.10
C LEU A 117 -22.06 26.69 10.84
N GLU A 118 -21.42 25.54 11.02
CA GLU A 118 -21.23 24.56 9.96
C GLU A 118 -22.53 23.76 9.81
N ILE A 119 -23.20 23.89 8.67
CA ILE A 119 -24.47 23.21 8.38
C ILE A 119 -24.23 21.93 7.60
N GLU A 120 -23.28 21.96 6.68
CA GLU A 120 -22.83 20.79 5.94
C GLU A 120 -21.30 20.72 6.06
N PRO A 121 -20.76 19.57 6.49
CA PRO A 121 -19.33 19.41 6.65
C PRO A 121 -18.61 19.36 5.31
N ALA A 122 -17.30 19.62 5.34
CA ALA A 122 -16.46 19.41 4.17
C ALA A 122 -16.35 17.91 3.87
N GLU A 123 -16.59 17.52 2.60
CA GLU A 123 -16.56 16.13 2.16
C GLU A 123 -15.68 15.95 0.92
N TRP A 124 -15.01 14.81 0.83
CA TRP A 124 -14.28 14.41 -0.36
C TRP A 124 -15.22 13.61 -1.25
N VAL A 125 -15.56 14.15 -2.42
CA VAL A 125 -16.39 13.47 -3.41
C VAL A 125 -15.52 12.90 -4.52
N LEU A 126 -15.55 11.58 -4.66
CA LEU A 126 -14.83 10.83 -5.69
C LEU A 126 -15.62 10.75 -7.00
N THR A 127 -16.96 10.81 -6.96
CA THR A 127 -17.87 10.78 -8.13
C THR A 127 -19.14 11.59 -7.81
N GLU A 128 -19.95 11.98 -8.83
CA GLU A 128 -21.22 12.70 -8.63
C GLU A 128 -22.33 11.85 -7.96
N VAL A 129 -22.09 10.57 -7.68
CA VAL A 129 -23.10 9.64 -7.17
C VAL A 129 -23.03 9.58 -5.64
N ARG A 130 -24.04 10.15 -4.99
CA ARG A 130 -24.24 10.07 -3.54
C ARG A 130 -24.93 8.75 -3.19
N GLU A 131 -24.18 7.78 -2.68
CA GLU A 131 -24.77 6.59 -2.06
C GLU A 131 -25.38 6.99 -0.71
N HIS A 132 -26.65 6.64 -0.52
CA HIS A 132 -27.51 7.04 0.59
C HIS A 132 -27.75 5.89 1.57
#